data_AF-A0A968G3D4-F1
#
_entry.id   AF-A0A968G3D4-F1
#
_cell.length_a   1.000
_cell.length_b   1.000
_cell.length_c   1.000
_cell.angle_alpha   90.00
_cell.angle_beta   90.00
_cell.angle_gamma   90.00
#
_symmetry.space_group_name_H-M   'P 1'
#
loop_
_entity.id
_entity.type
_entity.pdbx_description
1 polymer ?
#
loop_
_entity_poly.entity_id
_entity_poly.type
_entity_poly.pdbx_seq_one_letter_code
_entity_poly.pdbx_strand_id
1 'polypeptide(L)'
;PHGEHVGMMPYVAWQKAFDPLLTPGARNYWKSHNFSDLSDEALEVIIDYAGKLPSDQTEIFIGLLGGETSRVAVDATAYAQRDAQFVMNVHARWEAAKDDQKCINWAREFFNISAPYATGGVYINFMTAEEGDRVEAAYGAGYQRLIQLKEKYDPGNLFRLNQNIKPTT
;
A
#
# COMPACT_ATOMS: atom_id res chain seq x y z
N PRO A 1 16.27 -17.83 -9.24
CA PRO A 1 16.06 -17.54 -10.68
C PRO A 1 15.43 -16.16 -10.86
N HIS A 2 16.01 -15.30 -11.69
CA HIS A 2 15.36 -14.06 -12.11
C HIS A 2 14.39 -14.39 -13.25
N GLY A 3 13.10 -14.10 -13.07
CA GLY A 3 12.11 -14.14 -14.14
C GLY A 3 11.97 -12.74 -14.74
N GLU A 4 12.07 -12.63 -16.07
CA GLU A 4 11.85 -11.38 -16.81
C GLU A 4 10.74 -11.61 -17.84
N HIS A 5 9.84 -10.65 -18.00
CA HIS A 5 8.87 -10.62 -19.09
C HIS A 5 8.85 -9.25 -19.76
N VAL A 6 9.19 -9.23 -21.05
CA VAL A 6 9.08 -8.05 -21.91
C VAL A 6 8.28 -8.43 -23.16
N GLY A 7 7.10 -7.83 -23.33
CA GLY A 7 6.24 -8.11 -24.47
C GLY A 7 4.83 -7.56 -24.31
N MET A 8 4.04 -7.65 -25.39
CA MET A 8 2.62 -7.33 -25.32
C MET A 8 1.85 -8.42 -24.59
N MET A 9 0.98 -8.01 -23.67
CA MET A 9 0.09 -8.90 -22.94
C MET A 9 -1.33 -8.31 -22.97
N PRO A 10 -2.38 -9.12 -23.19
CA PRO A 10 -3.75 -8.67 -22.98
C PRO A 10 -3.92 -8.15 -21.55
N TYR A 11 -4.56 -6.98 -21.40
CA TYR A 11 -4.71 -6.33 -20.09
C TYR A 11 -5.32 -7.27 -19.03
N VAL A 12 -6.32 -8.05 -19.40
CA VAL A 12 -6.98 -9.02 -18.50
C VAL A 12 -6.08 -10.20 -18.11
N ALA A 13 -5.08 -10.52 -18.92
CA ALA A 13 -4.08 -11.53 -18.58
C ALA A 13 -3.04 -10.94 -17.61
N TRP A 14 -2.62 -9.70 -17.86
CA TRP A 14 -1.71 -8.97 -16.96
C TRP A 14 -2.32 -8.78 -15.58
N GLN A 15 -3.59 -8.39 -15.53
CA GLN A 15 -4.32 -8.21 -14.26
C GLN A 15 -4.35 -9.48 -13.40
N LYS A 16 -4.31 -10.67 -14.02
CA LYS A 16 -4.39 -11.99 -13.36
C LYS A 16 -3.04 -12.69 -13.21
N ALA A 17 -1.96 -12.09 -13.70
CA ALA A 17 -0.66 -12.75 -13.79
C ALA A 17 -0.15 -13.23 -12.42
N PHE A 18 -0.53 -12.53 -11.35
CA PHE A 18 -0.14 -12.83 -9.97
C PHE A 18 -1.19 -13.62 -9.17
N ASP A 19 -2.39 -13.87 -9.72
CA ASP A 19 -3.46 -14.64 -9.04
C ASP A 19 -2.96 -15.99 -8.48
N PRO A 20 -2.12 -16.77 -9.20
CA PRO A 20 -1.63 -18.05 -8.68
C PRO A 20 -0.72 -17.93 -7.45
N LEU A 21 -0.13 -16.75 -7.18
CA LEU A 21 0.69 -16.49 -6.00
C LEU A 21 -0.17 -16.15 -4.77
N LEU A 22 -1.44 -15.80 -4.97
CA LEU A 22 -2.32 -15.23 -3.95
C LEU A 22 -3.55 -16.11 -3.69
N THR A 23 -3.36 -17.42 -3.63
CA THR A 23 -4.45 -18.39 -3.44
C THR A 23 -5.17 -18.25 -2.09
N PRO A 24 -6.46 -18.63 -1.98
CA PRO A 24 -7.17 -18.62 -0.71
C PRO A 24 -6.59 -19.61 0.31
N GLY A 25 -6.73 -19.30 1.60
CA GLY A 25 -6.31 -20.16 2.72
C GLY A 25 -5.12 -19.63 3.51
N ALA A 26 -4.25 -18.86 2.84
CA ALA A 26 -3.11 -18.24 3.50
C ALA A 26 -3.52 -17.03 4.36
N ARG A 27 -2.63 -16.73 5.30
CA ARG A 27 -2.70 -15.63 6.26
C ARG A 27 -1.83 -14.50 5.72
N ASN A 28 -2.30 -13.26 5.83
CA ASN A 28 -1.62 -12.10 5.23
C ASN A 28 -1.61 -10.92 6.21
N TYR A 29 -0.52 -10.17 6.20
CA TYR A 29 -0.40 -8.87 6.87
C TYR A 29 0.42 -7.96 5.98
N TRP A 30 0.05 -6.69 5.87
CA TRP A 30 0.80 -5.76 5.04
C TRP A 30 0.94 -4.38 5.67
N LYS A 31 1.97 -3.68 5.20
CA LYS A 31 2.22 -2.26 5.46
C LYS A 31 2.71 -1.63 4.16
N SER A 32 2.60 -0.31 4.04
CA SER A 32 3.09 0.37 2.84
C SER A 32 3.66 1.74 3.13
N HIS A 33 4.62 2.14 2.30
CA HIS A 33 5.19 3.47 2.24
C HIS A 33 5.23 3.96 0.80
N ASN A 34 5.08 5.26 0.63
CA ASN A 34 5.37 5.94 -0.63
C ASN A 34 6.72 6.65 -0.53
N PHE A 35 7.48 6.67 -1.62
CA PHE A 35 8.78 7.31 -1.72
C PHE A 35 8.81 8.26 -2.92
N SER A 36 9.37 9.44 -2.73
CA SER A 36 9.72 10.36 -3.83
C SER A 36 11.01 9.94 -4.52
N ASP A 37 11.90 9.26 -3.80
CA ASP A 37 13.14 8.67 -4.27
C ASP A 37 13.54 7.49 -3.36
N LEU A 38 14.36 6.57 -3.87
CA LEU A 38 14.93 5.46 -3.08
C LEU A 38 16.41 5.73 -2.86
N SER A 39 16.75 6.31 -1.71
CA SER A 39 18.14 6.57 -1.34
C SER A 39 18.91 5.26 -1.10
N ASP A 40 20.24 5.33 -1.15
CA ASP A 40 21.11 4.18 -0.88
C ASP A 40 20.84 3.59 0.51
N GLU A 41 20.59 4.42 1.53
CA GLU A 41 20.26 3.96 2.89
C GLU A 41 18.90 3.24 2.95
N ALA A 42 17.91 3.71 2.19
CA ALA A 42 16.63 3.03 2.08
C ALA A 42 16.81 1.65 1.41
N LEU A 43 17.60 1.58 0.34
CA LEU A 43 17.93 0.35 -0.37
C LEU A 43 18.68 -0.65 0.51
N GLU A 44 19.65 -0.19 1.31
CA GLU A 44 20.37 -1.03 2.26
C GLU A 44 19.42 -1.69 3.28
N VAL A 45 18.48 -0.91 3.84
CA VAL A 45 17.47 -1.44 4.77
C VAL A 45 16.55 -2.44 4.06
N ILE A 46 16.10 -2.14 2.84
CA ILE A 46 15.26 -3.04 2.04
C ILE A 46 15.99 -4.38 1.78
N ILE A 47 17.26 -4.32 1.38
CA ILE A 47 18.07 -5.50 1.07
C ILE A 47 18.30 -6.34 2.35
N ASP A 48 18.62 -5.71 3.47
CA ASP A 48 18.80 -6.40 4.76
C ASP A 48 17.53 -7.17 5.18
N TYR A 49 16.36 -6.54 5.04
CA TYR A 49 15.08 -7.16 5.39
C TYR A 49 14.63 -8.22 4.38
N ALA A 50 14.92 -8.04 3.10
CA ALA A 50 14.74 -9.07 2.07
C ALA A 50 15.59 -10.32 2.36
N GLY A 51 16.74 -10.17 3.04
CA GLY A 51 17.55 -11.31 3.51
C GLY A 51 16.96 -12.05 4.72
N LYS A 52 15.90 -11.53 5.35
CA LYS A 52 15.33 -12.00 6.63
C LYS A 52 13.84 -12.33 6.53
N LEU A 53 13.34 -12.66 5.33
CA LEU A 53 11.92 -12.95 5.12
C LEU A 53 11.42 -14.05 6.09
N PRO A 54 10.29 -13.85 6.77
CA PRO A 54 9.81 -14.77 7.80
C PRO A 54 9.19 -16.05 7.23
N SER A 55 8.93 -16.11 5.92
CA SER A 55 8.40 -17.25 5.19
C SER A 55 8.79 -17.18 3.71
N ASP A 56 8.69 -18.30 3.01
CA ASP A 56 8.93 -18.40 1.55
C ASP A 56 7.85 -17.71 0.69
N GLN A 57 6.76 -17.24 1.31
CA GLN A 57 5.65 -16.53 0.66
C GLN A 57 5.66 -15.02 0.93
N THR A 58 6.57 -14.53 1.79
CA THR A 58 6.67 -13.11 2.11
C THR A 58 7.51 -12.39 1.07
N GLU A 59 7.10 -11.18 0.69
CA GLU A 59 7.81 -10.35 -0.28
C GLU A 59 7.86 -8.88 0.11
N ILE A 60 8.85 -8.17 -0.45
CA ILE A 60 8.90 -6.71 -0.46
C ILE A 60 8.68 -6.30 -1.92
N PHE A 61 7.48 -5.80 -2.22
CA PHE A 61 7.13 -5.33 -3.56
C PHE A 61 7.41 -3.83 -3.68
N ILE A 62 8.13 -3.42 -4.72
CA ILE A 62 8.37 -2.02 -5.04
C ILE A 62 7.84 -1.73 -6.44
N GLY A 63 6.77 -0.94 -6.50
CA GLY A 63 6.18 -0.47 -7.75
C GLY A 63 6.68 0.92 -8.09
N LEU A 64 7.22 1.09 -9.30
CA LEU A 64 7.45 2.42 -9.89
C LEU A 64 6.11 2.97 -10.36
N LEU A 65 5.70 4.11 -9.82
CA LEU A 65 4.48 4.83 -10.17
C LEU A 65 4.79 5.88 -11.24
N GLY A 66 5.14 7.10 -10.81
CA GLY A 66 5.64 8.19 -11.65
C GLY A 66 4.89 8.37 -12.99
N GLY A 67 5.63 8.82 -14.00
CA GLY A 67 5.17 8.86 -15.39
C GLY A 67 3.91 9.72 -15.58
N GLU A 68 2.90 9.17 -16.26
CA GLU A 68 1.64 9.89 -16.51
C GLU A 68 0.82 10.12 -15.24
N THR A 69 0.98 9.28 -14.21
CA THR A 69 0.19 9.40 -12.99
C THR A 69 0.54 10.64 -12.16
N SER A 70 1.75 11.18 -12.31
CA SER A 70 2.22 12.39 -11.62
C SER A 70 1.93 13.69 -12.38
N ARG A 71 1.50 13.61 -13.65
CA ARG A 71 1.17 14.79 -14.48
C ARG A 71 -0.23 15.35 -14.19
N VAL A 72 -1.10 14.54 -13.60
CA VAL A 72 -2.45 14.94 -13.21
C VAL A 72 -2.36 15.82 -11.97
N ALA A 73 -3.01 16.99 -11.99
CA ALA A 73 -3.06 17.88 -10.84
C ALA A 73 -3.64 17.18 -9.60
N VAL A 74 -3.08 17.49 -8.42
CA VAL A 74 -3.42 16.86 -7.14
C VAL A 74 -4.91 16.97 -6.78
N ASP A 75 -5.57 18.04 -7.21
CA ASP A 75 -6.97 18.37 -6.93
C ASP A 75 -7.95 17.91 -8.02
N ALA A 76 -7.45 17.35 -9.13
CA ALA A 76 -8.27 16.89 -10.24
C ALA A 76 -9.06 15.61 -9.91
N THR A 77 -8.62 14.85 -8.91
CA THR A 77 -9.22 13.57 -8.49
C THR A 77 -9.18 13.40 -6.97
N ALA A 78 -9.83 12.37 -6.43
CA ALA A 78 -9.72 12.02 -5.01
C ALA A 78 -8.36 11.40 -4.61
N TYR A 79 -7.51 11.05 -5.58
CA TYR A 79 -6.16 10.54 -5.29
C TYR A 79 -5.17 11.71 -5.22
N ALA A 80 -4.57 11.89 -4.03
CA ALA A 80 -3.72 13.03 -3.72
C ALA A 80 -2.20 12.76 -3.84
N GLN A 81 -1.76 11.50 -3.83
CA GLN A 81 -0.35 11.13 -3.73
C GLN A 81 0.37 11.18 -5.10
N ARG A 82 0.24 12.30 -5.83
CA ARG A 82 0.73 12.48 -7.21
C ARG A 82 2.24 12.67 -7.31
N ASP A 83 2.90 12.98 -6.20
CA ASP A 83 4.34 13.19 -6.07
C ASP A 83 5.13 11.90 -5.77
N ALA A 84 4.44 10.83 -5.35
CA ALA A 84 5.06 9.52 -5.12
C ALA A 84 5.66 8.94 -6.42
N GLN A 85 6.97 8.65 -6.40
CA GLN A 85 7.65 7.94 -7.50
C GLN A 85 7.60 6.43 -7.30
N PHE A 86 7.68 5.96 -6.06
CA PHE A 86 7.64 4.54 -5.72
C PHE A 86 6.59 4.27 -4.65
N VAL A 87 5.98 3.09 -4.72
CA VAL A 87 5.20 2.50 -3.63
C VAL A 87 5.86 1.20 -3.20
N MET A 88 6.11 1.06 -1.90
CA MET A 88 6.55 -0.19 -1.31
C MET A 88 5.38 -0.85 -0.60
N ASN A 89 5.17 -2.13 -0.87
CA ASN A 89 4.28 -2.98 -0.11
C ASN A 89 5.10 -4.04 0.62
N VAL A 90 5.02 -4.02 1.95
CA VAL A 90 5.59 -5.01 2.84
C VAL A 90 4.55 -6.12 2.97
N HIS A 91 4.64 -7.16 2.14
CA HIS A 91 3.62 -8.19 2.09
C HIS A 91 4.08 -9.45 2.82
N ALA A 92 3.72 -9.57 4.09
CA ALA A 92 3.93 -10.79 4.85
C ALA A 92 2.80 -11.78 4.60
N ARG A 93 3.16 -13.01 4.24
CA ARG A 93 2.21 -14.08 3.94
C ARG A 93 2.69 -15.43 4.45
N TRP A 94 1.81 -16.22 5.05
CA TRP A 94 2.17 -17.51 5.66
C TRP A 94 0.95 -18.42 5.82
N GLU A 95 1.17 -19.70 6.14
CA GLU A 95 0.08 -20.70 6.25
C GLU A 95 -0.36 -20.95 7.70
N ALA A 96 0.60 -21.23 8.59
CA ALA A 96 0.29 -21.74 9.92
C ALA A 96 0.08 -20.62 10.94
N ALA A 97 -1.01 -20.69 11.71
CA ALA A 97 -1.33 -19.69 12.73
C ALA A 97 -0.24 -19.49 13.80
N LYS A 98 0.61 -20.50 14.04
CA LYS A 98 1.76 -20.39 14.95
C LYS A 98 2.79 -19.34 14.50
N ASP A 99 2.80 -18.97 13.23
CA ASP A 99 3.76 -18.05 12.63
C ASP A 99 3.22 -16.60 12.56
N ASP A 100 1.99 -16.35 13.03
CA ASP A 100 1.33 -15.03 13.00
C ASP A 100 2.21 -13.94 13.58
N GLN A 101 2.65 -14.13 14.83
CA GLN A 101 3.40 -13.09 15.54
C GLN A 101 4.75 -12.83 14.88
N LYS A 102 5.41 -13.86 14.35
CA LYS A 102 6.69 -13.75 13.64
C LYS A 102 6.53 -12.88 12.39
N CYS A 103 5.54 -13.16 11.57
CA CYS A 103 5.32 -12.48 10.30
C CYS A 103 4.82 -11.03 10.49
N ILE A 104 3.89 -10.83 11.43
CA ILE A 104 3.36 -9.50 11.77
C ILE A 104 4.46 -8.61 12.35
N ASN A 105 5.30 -9.14 13.25
CA ASN A 105 6.39 -8.37 13.85
C ASN A 105 7.42 -7.95 12.81
N TRP A 106 7.84 -8.87 11.94
CA TRP A 106 8.78 -8.56 10.86
C TRP A 106 8.26 -7.41 9.98
N ALA A 107 6.99 -7.46 9.57
CA ALA A 107 6.40 -6.43 8.73
C ALA A 107 6.31 -5.06 9.43
N ARG A 108 5.94 -5.05 10.72
CA ARG A 108 5.88 -3.82 11.53
C ARG A 108 7.27 -3.23 11.78
N GLU A 109 8.26 -4.06 12.08
CA GLU A 109 9.64 -3.63 12.30
C GLU A 109 10.21 -3.01 11.03
N PHE A 110 10.07 -3.70 9.89
CA PHE A 110 10.53 -3.19 8.60
C PHE A 110 9.84 -1.87 8.23
N PHE A 111 8.52 -1.79 8.40
CA PHE A 111 7.76 -0.56 8.18
C PHE A 111 8.28 0.60 9.04
N ASN A 112 8.57 0.36 10.32
CA ASN A 112 9.06 1.39 11.21
C ASN A 112 10.48 1.86 10.86
N ILE A 113 11.38 0.93 10.51
CA ILE A 113 12.78 1.27 10.15
C ILE A 113 12.85 1.98 8.80
N SER A 114 11.97 1.64 7.86
CA SER A 114 11.91 2.31 6.55
C SER A 114 11.16 3.65 6.55
N ALA A 115 10.40 3.95 7.61
CA ALA A 115 9.58 5.16 7.70
C ALA A 115 10.36 6.49 7.54
N PRO A 116 11.59 6.67 8.06
CA PRO A 116 12.35 7.91 7.89
C PRO A 116 12.68 8.27 6.43
N TYR A 117 12.69 7.28 5.54
CA TYR A 117 12.96 7.48 4.11
C TYR A 117 11.69 7.72 3.28
N ALA A 118 10.52 7.48 3.87
CA ALA A 118 9.24 7.61 3.19
C ALA A 118 8.74 9.06 3.19
N THR A 119 7.90 9.39 2.20
CA THR A 119 7.20 10.68 2.12
C THR A 119 6.16 10.88 3.22
N GLY A 120 5.79 9.81 3.94
CA GLY A 120 4.65 9.77 4.85
C GLY A 120 3.29 9.63 4.15
N GLY A 121 3.25 9.80 2.82
CA GLY A 121 2.07 9.58 1.98
C GLY A 121 1.56 8.15 2.06
N VAL A 122 0.24 7.97 1.98
CA VAL A 122 -0.42 6.68 2.18
C VAL A 122 -1.30 6.36 0.99
N TYR A 123 -1.10 5.19 0.39
CA TYR A 123 -2.07 4.66 -0.56
C TYR A 123 -3.17 3.91 0.18
N ILE A 124 -4.40 4.42 0.07
CA ILE A 124 -5.54 3.94 0.86
C ILE A 124 -5.85 2.45 0.69
N ASN A 125 -5.58 1.89 -0.49
CA ASN A 125 -5.81 0.48 -0.79
C ASN A 125 -4.79 -0.47 -0.12
N PHE A 126 -3.69 0.06 0.41
CA PHE A 126 -2.72 -0.69 1.21
C PHE A 126 -2.80 -0.39 2.71
N MET A 127 -3.84 0.33 3.15
CA MET A 127 -4.07 0.57 4.57
C MET A 127 -4.67 -0.65 5.24
N THR A 128 -4.11 -1.02 6.39
CA THR A 128 -4.69 -2.03 7.28
C THR A 128 -5.81 -1.43 8.13
N ALA A 129 -6.62 -2.29 8.76
CA ALA A 129 -7.68 -1.85 9.67
C ALA A 129 -7.14 -1.05 10.88
N GLU A 130 -5.87 -1.26 11.24
CA GLU A 130 -5.16 -0.58 12.33
C GLU A 130 -4.76 0.86 11.98
N GLU A 131 -4.94 1.30 10.73
CA GLU A 131 -4.45 2.59 10.22
C GLU A 131 -5.56 3.61 9.96
N GLY A 132 -6.76 3.42 10.51
CA GLY A 132 -7.91 4.30 10.28
C GLY A 132 -7.66 5.79 10.58
N ASP A 133 -6.71 6.11 11.46
CA ASP A 133 -6.35 7.50 11.78
C ASP A 133 -5.53 8.19 10.67
N ARG A 134 -5.07 7.43 9.65
CA ARG A 134 -4.31 7.95 8.51
C ARG A 134 -5.18 8.26 7.28
N VAL A 135 -6.51 8.08 7.38
CA VAL A 135 -7.42 8.28 6.23
C VAL A 135 -7.38 9.74 5.73
N GLU A 136 -7.37 10.71 6.64
CA GLU A 136 -7.24 12.13 6.25
C GLU A 136 -5.92 12.40 5.54
N ALA A 137 -4.80 11.88 6.06
CA ALA A 137 -3.48 12.01 5.43
C ALA A 137 -3.42 11.36 4.03
N ALA A 138 -4.13 10.25 3.82
CA ALA A 138 -4.20 9.59 2.51
C ALA A 138 -4.86 10.47 1.44
N TYR A 139 -5.91 11.21 1.83
CA TYR A 139 -6.66 12.11 0.93
C TYR A 139 -6.12 13.54 0.86
N GLY A 140 -5.29 13.95 1.82
CA GLY A 140 -4.68 15.27 1.89
C GLY A 140 -5.71 16.39 1.76
N ALA A 141 -5.39 17.40 0.93
CA ALA A 141 -6.26 18.56 0.72
C ALA A 141 -7.67 18.21 0.19
N GLY A 142 -7.85 17.03 -0.43
CA GLY A 142 -9.15 16.57 -0.93
C GLY A 142 -10.11 16.08 0.15
N TYR A 143 -9.63 15.82 1.38
CA TYR A 143 -10.42 15.18 2.43
C TYR A 143 -11.69 15.95 2.80
N GLN A 144 -11.60 17.28 2.94
CA GLN A 144 -12.75 18.13 3.29
C GLN A 144 -13.84 18.10 2.21
N ARG A 145 -13.45 18.09 0.92
CA ARG A 145 -14.39 17.94 -0.19
C ARG A 145 -15.09 16.57 -0.14
N LEU A 146 -14.39 15.53 0.27
CA LEU A 146 -14.96 14.20 0.40
C LEU A 146 -15.95 14.09 1.58
N ILE A 147 -15.71 14.79 2.70
CA ILE A 147 -16.69 14.91 3.79
C ILE A 147 -17.99 15.53 3.26
N GLN A 148 -17.91 16.65 2.54
CA GLN A 148 -19.09 17.31 1.97
C GLN A 148 -19.88 16.39 1.02
N LEU A 149 -19.17 15.59 0.22
CA LEU A 149 -19.80 14.59 -0.64
C LEU A 149 -20.43 13.46 0.17
N LYS A 150 -19.76 12.99 1.23
CA LYS A 150 -20.28 11.97 2.14
C LYS A 150 -21.56 12.46 2.82
N GLU A 151 -21.61 13.70 3.29
CA GLU A 151 -22.83 14.30 3.88
C GLU A 151 -23.97 14.43 2.87
N LYS A 152 -23.66 14.77 1.62
CA LYS A 152 -24.67 14.88 0.56
C LYS A 152 -25.26 13.53 0.15
N TYR A 153 -24.44 12.49 0.06
CA TYR A 153 -24.81 11.23 -0.58
C TYR A 153 -24.97 10.05 0.39
N ASP A 154 -24.34 10.08 1.56
CA ASP A 154 -24.41 9.06 2.61
C ASP A 154 -24.33 9.68 4.02
N PRO A 155 -25.26 10.60 4.39
CA PRO A 155 -25.25 11.27 5.69
C PRO A 155 -25.40 10.31 6.87
N GLY A 156 -26.09 9.17 6.67
CA GLY A 156 -26.24 8.12 7.68
C GLY A 156 -25.03 7.22 7.84
N ASN A 157 -23.95 7.46 7.08
CA ASN A 157 -22.74 6.63 7.04
C ASN A 157 -23.05 5.12 6.90
N LEU A 158 -23.97 4.79 5.99
CA LEU A 158 -24.37 3.42 5.70
C LEU A 158 -23.18 2.63 5.15
N PHE A 159 -22.42 3.23 4.24
CA PHE A 159 -21.25 2.61 3.61
C PHE A 159 -19.96 2.91 4.39
N ARG A 160 -19.74 2.14 5.47
CA ARG A 160 -18.64 2.38 6.43
C ARG A 160 -17.64 1.25 6.61
N LEU A 161 -17.81 0.13 5.90
CA LEU A 161 -16.85 -0.98 5.87
C LEU A 161 -15.79 -0.73 4.79
N ASN A 162 -15.05 0.36 4.95
CA ASN A 162 -13.99 0.84 4.06
C ASN A 162 -13.04 1.73 4.88
N GLN A 163 -12.03 2.31 4.22
CA GLN A 163 -11.21 3.37 4.80
C GLN A 163 -12.07 4.65 4.91
N ASN A 164 -12.86 4.68 5.99
CA ASN A 164 -14.09 5.46 6.03
C ASN A 164 -13.86 6.95 6.30
N ILE A 165 -14.53 7.77 5.51
CA ILE A 165 -14.68 9.20 5.72
C ILE A 165 -15.96 9.39 6.54
N LYS A 166 -15.82 9.88 7.78
CA LYS A 166 -16.96 10.10 8.66
C LYS A 166 -17.65 11.43 8.29
N PRO A 167 -18.99 11.45 8.10
CA PRO A 167 -19.74 12.71 8.08
C PRO A 167 -19.50 13.49 9.36
N THR A 168 -19.59 14.83 9.31
CA THR A 168 -19.48 15.67 10.52
C THR A 168 -20.82 16.01 11.15
N THR A 169 -21.92 15.73 10.43
CA THR A 169 -23.32 15.90 10.86
C THR A 169 -23.91 14.64 11.48
#